data_AF-A0A3C0Z2L7-F1
#
_entry.id   AF-A0A3C0Z2L7-F1
#
_cell.length_a   1.000
_cell.length_b   1.000
_cell.length_c   1.000
_cell.angle_alpha   90.00
_cell.angle_beta   90.00
_cell.angle_gamma   90.00
#
_symmetry.space_group_name_H-M   'P 1'
#
loop_
_entity.id
_entity.type
_entity.pdbx_description
1 polymer ?
#
loop_
_entity_poly.entity_id
_entity_poly.type
_entity_poly.pdbx_seq_one_letter_code
_entity_poly.pdbx_strand_id
1 'polypeptide(L)'
;GIAVLARDTIGATETSPVRLKLGEQAVWVDTGDPVPEGFDAVIMVEVVHEVDESTLEIQSAVAPYHHVRPLGEDIVATELLLPENYFLRPMDLGACAAAGIAELPVRRRPSVAVIPTGTELVQIGSPLKPGDIIEFNSLILGGMVEEWGGEAKTRQPVSDDYDRLKATIQEAVQESDIVVINAGSSAGSEDYTASLVEELGELVVHGSAIRPGHPVILGVVDGTPVLGIPGYPVSAALTCDLFLKPLVEQMLGVRVPARQRVAATFTRKVLSPMGEDEFLRVRLGRVGERLIATPIQRGAGVVTSLVRADGLVVVPRLSEGLDAGQEVTVDLLRPVEDVNGNIVAIGSHDLTLDLLASMLHRDNPVQSLASSNVGSLGGLVAVSRGEAHMAGTHLLDEVTGEYNLSYVRRYVRGIDVVVVNLVHRQQGLIVPKGNPKGVSSLADFARDDLAFVNRQRGSGTRMLLDFKLAEMGMSPDQVAGYDREEYTHLAVAAAVAGGRADFGLGILSAARAMDLDFMPLLSEQYDLVLPREHYESGLLAPLLALIRGDEFRAQVDALGGYDTSTTGGVVAEIRADGG
;
A
#
# COMPACT_ATOMS: atom_id res chain seq x y z
N GLY A 1 -22.74 -34.33 36.55
CA GLY A 1 -21.99 -35.10 37.56
C GLY A 1 -22.83 -35.25 38.81
N ILE A 2 -22.22 -35.63 39.94
CA ILE A 2 -22.92 -35.68 41.23
C ILE A 2 -22.23 -34.83 42.29
N ALA A 3 -23.00 -34.01 43.00
CA ALA A 3 -22.56 -33.32 44.20
C ALA A 3 -22.56 -34.29 45.38
N VAL A 4 -21.45 -34.32 46.12
CA VAL A 4 -21.20 -35.24 47.23
C VAL A 4 -20.50 -34.50 48.39
N LEU A 5 -20.56 -35.08 49.58
CA LEU A 5 -19.67 -34.72 50.67
C LEU A 5 -18.38 -35.51 50.51
N ALA A 6 -17.24 -34.84 50.37
CA ALA A 6 -15.93 -35.47 50.18
C ALA A 6 -15.64 -36.55 51.23
N ARG A 7 -16.05 -36.32 52.49
CA ARG A 7 -15.92 -37.29 53.59
C ARG A 7 -16.67 -38.61 53.36
N ASP A 8 -17.78 -38.58 52.62
CA ASP A 8 -18.60 -39.76 52.32
C ASP A 8 -17.98 -40.60 51.20
N THR A 9 -16.99 -40.06 50.49
CA THR A 9 -16.25 -40.76 49.41
C THR A 9 -14.98 -41.45 49.91
N ILE A 10 -14.58 -41.21 51.17
CA ILE A 10 -13.34 -41.74 51.75
C ILE A 10 -13.33 -43.28 51.68
N GLY A 11 -12.24 -43.83 51.15
CA GLY A 11 -12.05 -45.28 51.02
C GLY A 11 -12.51 -45.87 49.69
N ALA A 12 -13.15 -45.07 48.81
CA ALA A 12 -13.49 -45.49 47.46
C ALA A 12 -12.21 -45.78 46.64
N THR A 13 -12.12 -47.01 46.13
CA THR A 13 -11.08 -47.48 45.19
C THR A 13 -11.72 -48.41 44.17
N GLU A 14 -11.06 -48.70 43.04
CA GLU A 14 -11.55 -49.67 42.04
C GLU A 14 -11.90 -51.03 42.65
N THR A 15 -11.10 -51.50 43.62
CA THR A 15 -11.28 -52.80 44.29
C THR A 15 -12.23 -52.74 45.49
N SER A 16 -12.61 -51.54 45.95
CA SER A 16 -13.51 -51.31 47.08
C SER A 16 -14.32 -50.04 46.80
N PRO A 17 -15.31 -50.11 45.89
CA PRO A 17 -16.11 -48.95 45.54
C PRO A 17 -17.03 -48.53 46.69
N VAL A 18 -17.37 -47.26 46.73
CA VAL A 18 -18.33 -46.70 47.69
C VAL A 18 -19.67 -46.50 47.00
N ARG A 19 -20.76 -46.90 47.67
CA ARG A 19 -22.13 -46.67 47.21
C ARG A 19 -22.76 -45.52 47.97
N LEU A 20 -23.28 -44.56 47.23
CA LEU A 20 -23.93 -43.35 47.71
C LEU A 20 -25.42 -43.43 47.38
N LYS A 21 -26.28 -43.07 48.33
CA LYS A 21 -27.71 -42.97 48.09
C LYS A 21 -28.06 -41.69 47.33
N LEU A 22 -28.69 -41.84 46.17
CA LEU A 22 -29.20 -40.73 45.38
C LEU A 22 -30.31 -39.99 46.16
N GLY A 23 -30.22 -38.67 46.22
CA GLY A 23 -31.14 -37.79 46.95
C GLY A 23 -30.80 -37.58 48.43
N GLU A 24 -29.85 -38.33 48.99
CA GLU A 24 -29.38 -38.18 50.38
C GLU A 24 -27.87 -37.86 50.43
N GLN A 25 -27.04 -38.71 49.81
CA GLN A 25 -25.56 -38.61 49.84
C GLN A 25 -24.95 -38.17 48.51
N ALA A 26 -25.75 -38.21 47.44
CA ALA A 26 -25.40 -37.73 46.12
C ALA A 26 -26.60 -37.04 45.48
N VAL A 27 -26.38 -35.94 44.76
CA VAL A 27 -27.42 -35.23 43.99
C VAL A 27 -26.87 -34.95 42.59
N TRP A 28 -27.66 -35.19 41.55
CA TRP A 28 -27.29 -34.83 40.19
C TRP A 28 -27.15 -33.31 40.03
N VAL A 29 -26.04 -32.89 39.42
CA VAL A 29 -25.76 -31.48 39.10
C VAL A 29 -25.13 -31.38 37.72
N ASP A 30 -25.47 -30.34 36.98
CA ASP A 30 -24.84 -30.02 35.70
C ASP A 30 -23.74 -28.98 35.87
N THR A 31 -22.87 -28.87 34.86
CA THR A 31 -21.78 -27.88 34.87
C THR A 31 -22.35 -26.47 34.89
N GLY A 32 -21.99 -25.69 35.90
CA GLY A 32 -22.46 -24.32 36.10
C GLY A 32 -23.58 -24.20 37.14
N ASP A 33 -24.15 -25.32 37.59
CA ASP A 33 -25.10 -25.31 38.69
C ASP A 33 -24.43 -24.93 40.02
N PRO A 34 -25.15 -24.24 40.92
CA PRO A 34 -24.67 -24.08 42.29
C PRO A 34 -24.60 -25.44 42.98
N VAL A 35 -23.50 -25.70 43.69
CA VAL A 35 -23.39 -26.90 44.54
C VAL A 35 -24.49 -26.86 45.61
N PRO A 36 -25.37 -27.87 45.72
CA PRO A 36 -26.47 -27.86 46.67
C PRO A 36 -25.97 -27.78 48.11
N GLU A 37 -26.78 -27.15 48.99
CA GLU A 37 -26.44 -26.99 50.39
C GLU A 37 -26.16 -28.35 51.05
N GLY A 38 -25.06 -28.44 51.80
CA GLY A 38 -24.64 -29.66 52.48
C GLY A 38 -23.69 -30.56 51.69
N PHE A 39 -23.33 -30.22 50.45
CA PHE A 39 -22.29 -30.90 49.65
C PHE A 39 -21.07 -29.99 49.42
N ASP A 40 -19.89 -30.57 49.21
CA ASP A 40 -18.64 -29.82 49.08
C ASP A 40 -17.72 -30.28 47.93
N ALA A 41 -18.09 -31.30 47.16
CA ALA A 41 -17.32 -31.77 46.01
C ALA A 41 -18.25 -32.27 44.88
N VAL A 42 -17.74 -32.30 43.66
CA VAL A 42 -18.46 -32.83 42.48
C VAL A 42 -17.66 -33.93 41.80
N ILE A 43 -18.30 -35.06 41.52
CA ILE A 43 -17.73 -36.17 40.76
C ILE A 43 -18.31 -36.14 39.34
N MET A 44 -17.43 -36.26 38.34
CA MET A 44 -17.78 -36.31 36.92
C MET A 44 -18.68 -37.53 36.63
N VAL A 45 -19.69 -37.37 35.77
CA VAL A 45 -20.67 -38.46 35.51
C VAL A 45 -20.01 -39.68 34.86
N GLU A 46 -18.92 -39.47 34.13
CA GLU A 46 -18.13 -40.48 33.41
C GLU A 46 -17.52 -41.53 34.34
N VAL A 47 -17.34 -41.21 35.63
CA VAL A 47 -16.76 -42.11 36.64
C VAL A 47 -17.77 -42.52 37.73
N VAL A 48 -19.06 -42.26 37.48
CA VAL A 48 -20.18 -42.66 38.35
C VAL A 48 -20.89 -43.84 37.69
N HIS A 49 -21.13 -44.90 38.46
CA HIS A 49 -21.87 -46.07 38.01
C HIS A 49 -23.23 -46.13 38.69
N GLU A 50 -24.31 -46.14 37.91
CA GLU A 50 -25.66 -46.37 38.44
C GLU A 50 -25.86 -47.86 38.72
N VAL A 51 -26.05 -48.22 39.99
CA VAL A 51 -26.30 -49.61 40.41
C VAL A 51 -27.79 -49.94 40.31
N ASP A 52 -28.64 -49.00 40.70
CA ASP A 52 -30.10 -49.03 40.62
C ASP A 52 -30.68 -47.61 40.68
N GLU A 53 -32.01 -47.46 40.68
CA GLU A 53 -32.72 -46.16 40.67
C GLU A 53 -32.40 -45.25 41.88
N SER A 54 -31.79 -45.77 42.94
CA SER A 54 -31.54 -45.06 44.21
C SER A 54 -30.08 -45.06 44.64
N THR A 55 -29.20 -45.76 43.93
CA THR A 55 -27.83 -46.04 44.38
C THR A 55 -26.81 -45.78 43.28
N LEU A 56 -25.85 -44.91 43.60
CA LEU A 56 -24.71 -44.59 42.75
C LEU A 56 -23.43 -45.19 43.34
N GLU A 57 -22.53 -45.63 42.49
CA GLU A 57 -21.26 -46.24 42.88
C GLU A 57 -20.10 -45.42 42.32
N ILE A 58 -19.11 -45.15 43.17
CA ILE A 58 -17.88 -44.42 42.82
C ILE A 58 -16.66 -45.26 43.19
N GLN A 59 -15.62 -45.15 42.36
CA GLN A 59 -14.39 -45.95 42.48
C GLN A 59 -13.18 -45.13 42.92
N SER A 60 -13.35 -43.85 43.22
CA SER A 60 -12.27 -42.97 43.68
C SER A 60 -12.82 -41.93 44.64
N ALA A 61 -12.10 -41.71 45.73
CA ALA A 61 -12.42 -40.65 46.68
C ALA A 61 -12.04 -39.29 46.08
N VAL A 62 -12.76 -38.24 46.47
CA VAL A 62 -12.47 -36.85 46.08
C VAL A 62 -12.16 -36.00 47.30
N ALA A 63 -11.29 -35.01 47.12
CA ALA A 63 -11.01 -34.01 48.15
C ALA A 63 -12.15 -32.98 48.26
N PRO A 64 -12.29 -32.28 49.39
CA PRO A 64 -13.17 -31.12 49.48
C PRO A 64 -12.88 -30.11 48.35
N TYR A 65 -13.93 -29.53 47.78
CA TYR A 65 -13.92 -28.60 46.64
C TYR A 65 -13.42 -29.17 45.32
N HIS A 66 -13.32 -30.50 45.18
CA HIS A 66 -12.99 -31.12 43.90
C HIS A 66 -14.06 -30.80 42.85
N HIS A 67 -13.63 -30.25 41.71
CA HIS A 67 -14.50 -29.74 40.63
C HIS A 67 -15.56 -28.72 41.08
N VAL A 68 -15.29 -28.01 42.18
CA VAL A 68 -16.10 -26.88 42.63
C VAL A 68 -15.34 -25.59 42.32
N ARG A 69 -15.98 -24.69 41.58
CA ARG A 69 -15.47 -23.35 41.26
C ARG A 69 -15.85 -22.38 42.38
N PRO A 70 -14.90 -21.82 43.16
CA PRO A 70 -15.24 -20.93 44.26
C PRO A 70 -15.80 -19.59 43.77
N LEU A 71 -16.61 -18.94 44.63
CA LEU A 71 -17.13 -17.61 44.35
C LEU A 71 -16.00 -16.61 44.16
N GLY A 72 -16.02 -15.87 43.05
CA GLY A 72 -15.01 -14.85 42.75
C GLY A 72 -13.67 -15.41 42.25
N GLU A 73 -13.64 -16.65 41.72
CA GLU A 73 -12.41 -17.21 41.14
C GLU A 73 -11.89 -16.49 39.88
N ASP A 74 -12.77 -15.75 39.20
CA ASP A 74 -12.47 -15.00 37.98
C ASP A 74 -12.56 -13.49 38.24
N ILE A 75 -13.75 -12.99 38.61
CA ILE A 75 -13.99 -11.57 38.86
C ILE A 75 -14.62 -11.39 40.24
N VAL A 76 -14.00 -10.55 41.08
CA VAL A 76 -14.54 -10.15 42.38
C VAL A 76 -15.17 -8.76 42.29
N ALA A 77 -16.29 -8.56 42.99
CA ALA A 77 -16.89 -7.23 43.10
C ALA A 77 -15.86 -6.21 43.61
N THR A 78 -15.84 -5.00 43.03
CA THR A 78 -14.92 -3.89 43.32
C THR A 78 -13.48 -4.05 42.80
N GLU A 79 -13.15 -5.17 42.17
CA GLU A 79 -11.88 -5.33 41.46
C GLU A 79 -11.84 -4.44 40.21
N LEU A 80 -10.66 -3.90 39.90
CA LEU A 80 -10.45 -3.14 38.67
C LEU A 80 -10.41 -4.11 37.48
N LEU A 81 -11.45 -4.08 36.64
CA LEU A 81 -11.50 -4.92 35.45
C LEU A 81 -10.66 -4.35 34.29
N LEU A 82 -10.82 -3.06 34.01
CA LEU A 82 -10.12 -2.34 32.94
C LEU A 82 -9.68 -0.95 33.44
N PRO A 83 -8.46 -0.48 33.13
CA PRO A 83 -8.05 0.87 33.47
C PRO A 83 -8.74 1.92 32.59
N GLU A 84 -8.75 3.19 33.04
CA GLU A 84 -9.20 4.30 32.21
C GLU A 84 -8.32 4.50 30.98
N ASN A 85 -8.90 5.05 29.90
CA ASN A 85 -8.23 5.25 28.61
C ASN A 85 -7.63 3.96 28.02
N TYR A 86 -8.39 2.88 28.15
CA TYR A 86 -8.04 1.58 27.60
C TYR A 86 -8.79 1.33 26.28
N PHE A 87 -8.08 0.85 25.27
CA PHE A 87 -8.69 0.52 23.98
C PHE A 87 -9.40 -0.84 24.06
N LEU A 88 -10.73 -0.84 23.97
CA LEU A 88 -11.55 -2.04 24.13
C LEU A 88 -11.35 -3.02 22.96
N ARG A 89 -10.94 -4.25 23.28
CA ARG A 89 -10.89 -5.40 22.35
C ARG A 89 -12.10 -6.30 22.57
N PRO A 90 -12.39 -7.25 21.66
CA PRO A 90 -13.52 -8.17 21.81
C PRO A 90 -13.55 -8.95 23.13
N MET A 91 -12.39 -9.39 23.62
CA MET A 91 -12.30 -10.13 24.89
C MET A 91 -12.62 -9.24 26.10
N ASP A 92 -12.25 -7.96 26.02
CA ASP A 92 -12.49 -7.00 27.11
C ASP A 92 -13.99 -6.71 27.24
N LEU A 93 -14.72 -6.64 26.12
CA LEU A 93 -16.18 -6.55 26.10
C LEU A 93 -16.84 -7.80 26.72
N GLY A 94 -16.30 -8.99 26.45
CA GLY A 94 -16.76 -10.24 27.05
C GLY A 94 -16.59 -10.26 28.57
N ALA A 95 -15.45 -9.77 29.06
CA ALA A 95 -15.18 -9.65 30.49
C ALA A 95 -16.16 -8.66 31.16
N CYS A 96 -16.42 -7.50 30.54
CA CYS A 96 -17.41 -6.55 31.05
C CYS A 96 -18.82 -7.16 31.12
N ALA A 97 -19.23 -7.89 30.08
CA ALA A 97 -20.51 -8.59 30.07
C ALA A 97 -20.58 -9.70 31.13
N ALA A 98 -19.51 -10.47 31.33
CA ALA A 98 -19.42 -11.48 32.38
C ALA A 98 -19.51 -10.86 33.79
N ALA A 99 -19.00 -9.63 33.97
CA ALA A 99 -19.17 -8.83 35.19
C ALA A 99 -20.57 -8.20 35.33
N GLY A 100 -21.50 -8.44 34.39
CA GLY A 100 -22.85 -7.88 34.41
C GLY A 100 -22.94 -6.41 33.99
N ILE A 101 -21.89 -5.88 33.34
CA ILE A 101 -21.84 -4.48 32.90
C ILE A 101 -22.45 -4.36 31.49
N ALA A 102 -23.62 -3.73 31.40
CA ALA A 102 -24.34 -3.56 30.13
C ALA A 102 -23.91 -2.30 29.35
N GLU A 103 -23.42 -1.27 30.04
CA GLU A 103 -23.03 0.02 29.45
C GLU A 103 -21.68 0.46 30.02
N LEU A 104 -20.84 1.03 29.17
CA LEU A 104 -19.52 1.53 29.52
C LEU A 104 -19.40 3.01 29.15
N PRO A 105 -18.92 3.88 30.07
CA PRO A 105 -18.55 5.24 29.69
C PRO A 105 -17.33 5.19 28.78
N VAL A 106 -17.45 5.72 27.57
CA VAL A 106 -16.36 5.79 26.59
C VAL A 106 -16.07 7.24 26.20
N ARG A 107 -14.85 7.48 25.72
CA ARG A 107 -14.50 8.76 25.09
C ARG A 107 -15.32 8.91 23.81
N ARG A 108 -15.93 10.08 23.61
CA ARG A 108 -16.54 10.41 22.30
C ARG A 108 -15.45 10.50 21.24
N ARG A 109 -15.82 10.21 19.99
CA ARG A 109 -14.93 10.42 18.84
C ARG A 109 -14.66 11.91 18.66
N PRO A 110 -13.40 12.36 18.52
CA PRO A 110 -13.09 13.73 18.17
C PRO A 110 -13.63 14.05 16.77
N SER A 111 -14.37 15.15 16.65
CA SER A 111 -14.87 15.64 15.37
C SER A 111 -13.84 16.54 14.69
N VAL A 112 -13.54 16.26 13.42
CA VAL A 112 -12.53 16.97 12.63
C VAL A 112 -13.17 17.53 11.37
N ALA A 113 -13.27 18.85 11.26
CA ALA A 113 -13.70 19.48 10.02
C ALA A 113 -12.56 19.51 9.00
N VAL A 114 -12.82 19.10 7.76
CA VAL A 114 -11.88 19.21 6.64
C VAL A 114 -12.44 20.19 5.63
N ILE A 115 -11.71 21.27 5.37
CA ILE A 115 -12.10 22.38 4.48
C ILE A 115 -11.12 22.43 3.32
N PRO A 116 -11.46 21.87 2.15
CA PRO A 116 -10.69 22.09 0.94
C PRO A 116 -10.83 23.55 0.50
N THR A 117 -9.74 24.19 0.10
CA THR A 117 -9.78 25.52 -0.53
C THR A 117 -8.99 25.53 -1.82
N GLY A 118 -9.52 26.23 -2.80
CA GLY A 118 -8.95 26.37 -4.14
C GLY A 118 -10.02 26.74 -5.15
N THR A 119 -9.81 27.83 -5.87
CA THR A 119 -10.76 28.32 -6.89
C THR A 119 -10.90 27.35 -8.07
N GLU A 120 -9.87 26.54 -8.32
CA GLU A 120 -9.81 25.50 -9.34
C GLU A 120 -10.47 24.17 -8.91
N LEU A 121 -10.80 24.00 -7.63
CA LEU A 121 -11.29 22.74 -7.09
C LEU A 121 -12.76 22.50 -7.45
N VAL A 122 -13.04 21.34 -8.03
CA VAL A 122 -14.39 20.88 -8.37
C VAL A 122 -14.70 19.53 -7.71
N GLN A 123 -15.98 19.28 -7.45
CA GLN A 123 -16.41 18.00 -6.87
C GLN A 123 -16.23 16.84 -7.85
N ILE A 124 -15.94 15.66 -7.32
CA ILE A 124 -15.96 14.40 -8.07
C ILE A 124 -17.30 14.23 -8.81
N GLY A 125 -17.22 13.87 -10.10
CA GLY A 125 -18.39 13.69 -10.96
C GLY A 125 -18.89 14.96 -11.66
N SER A 126 -18.31 16.13 -11.37
CA SER A 126 -18.62 17.37 -12.09
C SER A 126 -18.07 17.34 -13.52
N PRO A 127 -18.73 18.00 -14.50
CA PRO A 127 -18.15 18.25 -15.81
C PRO A 127 -16.87 19.08 -15.70
N LEU A 128 -15.76 18.59 -16.26
CA LEU A 128 -14.45 19.24 -16.17
C LEU A 128 -14.22 20.25 -17.30
N LYS A 129 -13.61 21.37 -16.94
CA LYS A 129 -13.10 22.41 -17.84
C LYS A 129 -11.57 22.45 -17.78
N PRO A 130 -10.88 23.02 -18.78
CA PRO A 130 -9.46 23.29 -18.67
C PRO A 130 -9.15 24.15 -17.44
N GLY A 131 -8.27 23.66 -16.57
CA GLY A 131 -7.91 24.31 -15.31
C GLY A 131 -8.58 23.70 -14.07
N ASP A 132 -9.70 22.99 -14.23
CA ASP A 132 -10.36 22.33 -13.10
C ASP A 132 -9.50 21.20 -12.52
N ILE A 133 -9.47 21.10 -11.20
CA ILE A 133 -8.85 20.01 -10.46
C ILE A 133 -9.93 19.34 -9.62
N ILE A 134 -10.07 18.02 -9.78
CA ILE A 134 -11.00 17.25 -8.93
C ILE A 134 -10.46 17.27 -7.50
N GLU A 135 -11.27 17.71 -6.55
CA GLU A 135 -10.96 17.63 -5.13
C GLU A 135 -11.11 16.18 -4.64
N PHE A 136 -10.03 15.60 -4.13
CA PHE A 136 -10.02 14.24 -3.58
C PHE A 136 -9.19 14.11 -2.29
N ASN A 137 -8.48 15.17 -1.87
CA ASN A 137 -7.67 15.13 -0.66
C ASN A 137 -8.58 14.94 0.55
N SER A 138 -9.76 15.57 0.57
CA SER A 138 -10.71 15.42 1.66
C SER A 138 -11.13 13.96 1.92
N LEU A 139 -11.18 13.12 0.88
CA LEU A 139 -11.42 11.68 1.02
C LEU A 139 -10.25 10.97 1.70
N ILE A 140 -9.02 11.30 1.33
CA ILE A 140 -7.81 10.75 1.95
C ILE A 140 -7.77 11.15 3.43
N LEU A 141 -7.94 12.45 3.71
CA LEU A 141 -7.85 13.01 5.05
C LEU A 141 -8.98 12.51 5.96
N GLY A 142 -10.20 12.44 5.43
CA GLY A 142 -11.35 11.90 6.16
C GLY A 142 -11.15 10.44 6.54
N GLY A 143 -10.70 9.61 5.58
CA GLY A 143 -10.38 8.20 5.86
C GLY A 143 -9.28 8.02 6.91
N MET A 144 -8.23 8.85 6.87
CA MET A 144 -7.18 8.82 7.89
C MET A 144 -7.71 9.17 9.30
N VAL A 145 -8.57 10.19 9.41
CA VAL A 145 -9.21 10.57 10.68
C VAL A 145 -10.06 9.42 11.24
N GLU A 146 -10.84 8.77 10.38
CA GLU A 146 -11.67 7.61 10.77
C GLU A 146 -10.83 6.42 11.22
N GLU A 147 -9.71 6.13 10.52
CA GLU A 147 -8.76 5.07 10.89
C GLU A 147 -8.17 5.30 12.28
N TRP A 148 -7.93 6.56 12.66
CA TRP A 148 -7.43 6.93 13.99
C TRP A 148 -8.52 6.98 15.07
N GLY A 149 -9.78 6.74 14.72
CA GLY A 149 -10.91 6.71 15.64
C GLY A 149 -11.64 8.06 15.81
N GLY A 150 -11.33 9.06 14.98
CA GLY A 150 -12.06 10.32 14.89
C GLY A 150 -13.30 10.24 14.01
N GLU A 151 -14.01 11.37 13.90
CA GLU A 151 -15.15 11.57 13.01
C GLU A 151 -14.84 12.72 12.04
N ALA A 152 -14.74 12.43 10.75
CA ALA A 152 -14.44 13.44 9.74
C ALA A 152 -15.71 14.15 9.25
N LYS A 153 -15.67 15.49 9.21
CA LYS A 153 -16.71 16.35 8.65
C LYS A 153 -16.16 17.11 7.45
N THR A 154 -16.23 16.49 6.28
CA THR A 154 -15.75 17.09 5.03
C THR A 154 -16.72 18.16 4.52
N ARG A 155 -16.23 19.39 4.35
CA ARG A 155 -16.97 20.50 3.73
C ARG A 155 -16.73 20.53 2.22
N GLN A 156 -17.59 21.27 1.52
CA GLN A 156 -17.41 21.53 0.09
C GLN A 156 -16.19 22.43 -0.16
N PRO A 157 -15.55 22.32 -1.34
CA PRO A 157 -14.46 23.21 -1.69
C PRO A 157 -14.88 24.69 -1.58
N VAL A 158 -14.09 25.46 -0.85
CA VAL A 158 -14.27 26.90 -0.69
C VAL A 158 -13.35 27.61 -1.70
N SER A 159 -13.86 28.63 -2.38
CA SER A 159 -13.04 29.46 -3.26
C SER A 159 -12.02 30.27 -2.44
N ASP A 160 -10.90 30.67 -3.04
CA ASP A 160 -9.88 31.49 -2.38
C ASP A 160 -10.33 32.96 -2.21
N ASP A 161 -11.37 33.15 -1.41
CA ASP A 161 -11.95 34.42 -1.03
C ASP A 161 -11.82 34.58 0.49
N TYR A 162 -11.20 35.69 0.91
CA TYR A 162 -10.83 35.93 2.30
C TYR A 162 -12.03 35.86 3.25
N ASP A 163 -13.12 36.58 2.93
CA ASP A 163 -14.28 36.69 3.80
C ASP A 163 -15.06 35.37 3.86
N ARG A 164 -15.17 34.65 2.74
CA ARG A 164 -15.80 33.33 2.71
C ARG A 164 -15.00 32.29 3.49
N LEU A 165 -13.68 32.27 3.34
CA LEU A 165 -12.83 31.34 4.09
C LEU A 165 -12.87 31.66 5.58
N LYS A 166 -12.81 32.94 5.95
CA LYS A 166 -12.98 33.42 7.33
C LYS A 166 -14.28 32.94 7.97
N ALA A 167 -15.41 33.18 7.30
CA ALA A 167 -16.71 32.74 7.79
C ALA A 167 -16.77 31.21 7.94
N THR A 168 -16.23 30.47 6.98
CA THR A 168 -16.19 29.01 7.02
C THR A 168 -15.35 28.48 8.19
N ILE A 169 -14.19 29.09 8.46
CA ILE A 169 -13.34 28.73 9.61
C ILE A 169 -14.07 28.99 10.93
N GLN A 170 -14.69 30.16 11.07
CA GLN A 170 -15.44 30.51 12.29
C GLN A 170 -16.60 29.53 12.53
N GLU A 171 -17.35 29.17 11.50
CA GLU A 171 -18.39 28.14 11.62
C GLU A 171 -17.81 26.78 12.03
N ALA A 172 -16.74 26.34 11.37
CA ALA A 172 -16.15 25.03 11.62
C ALA A 172 -15.58 24.89 13.05
N VAL A 173 -14.99 25.97 13.58
CA VAL A 173 -14.47 26.04 14.95
C VAL A 173 -15.55 25.86 16.01
N GLN A 174 -16.78 26.31 15.74
CA GLN A 174 -17.91 26.16 16.66
C GLN A 174 -18.55 24.75 16.61
N GLU A 175 -18.34 24.01 15.53
CA GLU A 175 -19.00 22.72 15.26
C GLU A 175 -18.08 21.50 15.42
N SER A 176 -16.76 21.72 15.55
CA SER A 176 -15.75 20.66 15.51
C SER A 176 -14.68 20.84 16.56
N ASP A 177 -14.07 19.72 16.96
CA ASP A 177 -12.98 19.71 17.96
C ASP A 177 -11.63 20.06 17.34
N ILE A 178 -11.47 19.84 16.04
CA ILE A 178 -10.28 20.20 15.26
C ILE A 178 -10.74 20.69 13.88
N VAL A 179 -10.07 21.70 13.34
CA VAL A 179 -10.31 22.19 11.97
C VAL A 179 -9.06 22.03 11.12
N VAL A 180 -9.22 21.48 9.92
CA VAL A 180 -8.16 21.25 8.94
C VAL A 180 -8.52 21.98 7.67
N ILE A 181 -7.69 22.95 7.29
CA ILE A 181 -7.82 23.72 6.05
C ILE A 181 -6.80 23.15 5.07
N ASN A 182 -7.28 22.50 4.01
CA ASN A 182 -6.42 21.99 2.96
C ASN A 182 -6.24 23.06 1.89
N ALA A 183 -5.19 23.86 2.02
CA ALA A 183 -4.92 25.04 1.21
C ALA A 183 -3.68 24.86 0.33
N GLY A 184 -3.57 25.65 -0.73
CA GLY A 184 -2.41 25.66 -1.64
C GLY A 184 -1.06 25.92 -0.94
N SER A 185 0.03 25.96 -1.70
CA SER A 185 1.34 26.26 -1.13
C SER A 185 1.40 27.72 -0.67
N SER A 186 1.82 27.98 0.57
CA SER A 186 1.96 29.28 1.23
C SER A 186 2.84 30.35 0.55
N ALA A 187 3.31 30.08 -0.68
CA ALA A 187 4.04 31.00 -1.54
C ALA A 187 3.16 31.67 -2.62
N GLY A 188 1.87 31.30 -2.73
CA GLY A 188 0.91 31.96 -3.61
C GLY A 188 0.41 33.29 -3.00
N SER A 189 0.11 34.27 -3.84
CA SER A 189 -0.45 35.58 -3.42
C SER A 189 -1.84 35.49 -2.78
N GLU A 190 -2.45 34.31 -2.77
CA GLU A 190 -3.85 34.05 -2.39
C GLU A 190 -3.98 33.02 -1.23
N ASP A 191 -2.87 32.64 -0.57
CA ASP A 191 -2.97 31.81 0.64
C ASP A 191 -3.21 32.68 1.89
N TYR A 192 -4.49 32.79 2.26
CA TYR A 192 -4.94 33.58 3.41
C TYR A 192 -4.90 32.81 4.73
N THR A 193 -4.55 31.52 4.73
CA THR A 193 -4.75 30.63 5.88
C THR A 193 -4.00 31.10 7.13
N ALA A 194 -2.72 31.45 7.00
CA ALA A 194 -1.90 31.88 8.14
C ALA A 194 -2.42 33.19 8.74
N SER A 195 -2.71 34.17 7.88
CA SER A 195 -3.23 35.47 8.27
C SER A 195 -4.60 35.36 8.95
N LEU A 196 -5.48 34.50 8.44
CA LEU A 196 -6.79 34.25 9.03
C LEU A 196 -6.69 33.59 10.39
N VAL A 197 -5.79 32.62 10.56
CA VAL A 197 -5.55 31.98 11.86
C VAL A 197 -4.98 32.98 12.87
N GLU A 198 -4.05 33.84 12.45
CA GLU A 198 -3.49 34.91 13.29
C GLU A 198 -4.52 36.00 13.63
N GLU A 199 -5.43 36.33 12.71
CA GLU A 199 -6.51 37.29 12.96
C GLU A 199 -7.58 36.74 13.90
N LEU A 200 -7.99 35.48 13.69
CA LEU A 200 -9.07 34.85 14.45
C LEU A 200 -8.61 34.29 15.81
N GLY A 201 -7.31 34.07 16.00
CA GLY A 201 -6.79 33.43 17.21
C GLY A 201 -5.28 33.55 17.34
N GLU A 202 -4.61 32.44 17.62
CA GLU A 202 -3.17 32.37 17.82
C GLU A 202 -2.51 31.49 16.75
N LEU A 203 -1.55 32.06 16.01
CA LEU A 203 -0.67 31.33 15.10
C LEU A 203 0.56 30.83 15.85
N VAL A 204 0.72 29.51 15.98
CA VAL A 204 1.79 28.86 16.76
C VAL A 204 2.97 28.48 15.87
N VAL A 205 2.69 27.92 14.69
CA VAL A 205 3.70 27.47 13.73
C VAL A 205 3.32 27.94 12.33
N HIS A 206 4.30 28.47 11.61
CA HIS A 206 4.19 28.79 10.19
C HIS A 206 5.41 28.20 9.46
N GLY A 207 5.21 27.00 8.95
CA GLY A 207 6.23 26.20 8.29
C GLY A 207 6.88 25.16 9.21
N SER A 208 7.27 24.03 8.62
CA SER A 208 8.06 22.98 9.28
C SER A 208 9.18 22.52 8.37
N ALA A 209 10.33 22.19 8.96
CA ALA A 209 11.51 21.73 8.23
C ALA A 209 11.37 20.25 7.81
N ILE A 210 10.33 19.94 7.04
CA ILE A 210 10.00 18.60 6.52
C ILE A 210 9.77 18.65 5.01
N ARG A 211 10.02 17.53 4.35
CA ARG A 211 9.76 17.36 2.93
C ARG A 211 9.13 15.99 2.63
N PRO A 212 8.06 15.94 1.84
CA PRO A 212 7.21 17.06 1.41
C PRO A 212 6.44 17.66 2.60
N GLY A 213 5.80 18.82 2.42
CA GLY A 213 4.92 19.41 3.44
C GLY A 213 5.51 20.52 4.31
N HIS A 214 6.56 21.21 3.83
CA HIS A 214 7.08 22.41 4.47
C HIS A 214 6.01 23.44 4.87
N PRO A 215 5.06 23.85 4.01
CA PRO A 215 4.04 24.82 4.39
C PRO A 215 2.97 24.14 5.25
N VAL A 216 3.16 24.19 6.57
CA VAL A 216 2.17 23.77 7.57
C VAL A 216 1.91 24.92 8.52
N ILE A 217 0.65 25.18 8.80
CA ILE A 217 0.19 26.22 9.71
C ILE A 217 -0.45 25.50 10.89
N LEU A 218 0.00 25.79 12.10
CA LEU A 218 -0.63 25.28 13.32
C LEU A 218 -1.05 26.48 14.15
N GLY A 219 -2.31 26.51 14.57
CA GLY A 219 -2.83 27.57 15.42
C GLY A 219 -4.01 27.12 16.26
N VAL A 220 -4.56 28.06 17.01
CA VAL A 220 -5.70 27.84 17.90
C VAL A 220 -6.67 29.01 17.73
N VAL A 221 -7.93 28.71 17.44
CA VAL A 221 -9.01 29.70 17.29
C VAL A 221 -10.12 29.33 18.26
N ASP A 222 -10.51 30.25 19.14
CA ASP A 222 -11.51 30.02 20.21
C ASP A 222 -11.28 28.74 21.05
N GLY A 223 -10.01 28.32 21.21
CA GLY A 223 -9.63 27.10 21.93
C GLY A 223 -9.62 25.82 21.08
N THR A 224 -10.05 25.90 19.81
CA THR A 224 -10.05 24.80 18.84
C THR A 224 -8.75 24.79 18.03
N PRO A 225 -8.01 23.67 17.96
CA PRO A 225 -6.85 23.54 17.08
C PRO A 225 -7.24 23.71 15.60
N VAL A 226 -6.50 24.57 14.89
CA VAL A 226 -6.66 24.81 13.46
C VAL A 226 -5.35 24.50 12.74
N LEU A 227 -5.41 23.64 11.73
CA LEU A 227 -4.27 23.22 10.92
C LEU A 227 -4.47 23.68 9.48
N GLY A 228 -3.55 24.48 8.94
CA GLY A 228 -3.42 24.70 7.51
C GLY A 228 -2.43 23.70 6.93
N ILE A 229 -2.87 22.86 6.00
CA ILE A 229 -2.04 21.80 5.39
C ILE A 229 -1.95 21.98 3.86
N PRO A 230 -0.86 21.53 3.23
CA PRO A 230 -0.62 21.77 1.80
C PRO A 230 -1.61 21.03 0.88
N GLY A 231 -1.98 21.66 -0.24
CA GLY A 231 -2.94 21.14 -1.22
C GLY A 231 -2.42 19.96 -2.06
N TYR A 232 -1.12 19.70 -2.02
CA TYR A 232 -0.57 18.50 -2.65
C TYR A 232 -0.86 17.26 -1.80
N PRO A 233 -1.45 16.19 -2.37
CA PRO A 233 -1.97 15.03 -1.63
C PRO A 233 -0.94 14.35 -0.73
N VAL A 234 0.29 14.19 -1.22
CA VAL A 234 1.35 13.52 -0.46
C VAL A 234 1.74 14.36 0.75
N SER A 235 1.88 15.67 0.53
CA SER A 235 2.20 16.60 1.60
C SER A 235 1.07 16.63 2.62
N ALA A 236 -0.19 16.73 2.17
CA ALA A 236 -1.38 16.73 3.02
C ALA A 236 -1.44 15.51 3.95
N ALA A 237 -1.33 14.31 3.35
CA ALA A 237 -1.36 13.05 4.09
C ALA A 237 -0.21 12.97 5.12
N LEU A 238 1.02 13.33 4.72
CA LEU A 238 2.16 13.33 5.62
C LEU A 238 2.00 14.34 6.77
N THR A 239 1.54 15.56 6.48
CA THR A 239 1.32 16.58 7.51
C THR A 239 0.21 16.17 8.48
N CYS A 240 -0.86 15.54 8.00
CA CYS A 240 -1.89 15.00 8.89
C CYS A 240 -1.35 13.87 9.77
N ASP A 241 -0.58 12.95 9.21
CA ASP A 241 0.04 11.86 9.98
C ASP A 241 0.99 12.37 11.06
N LEU A 242 1.72 13.46 10.80
CA LEU A 242 2.68 14.04 11.75
C LEU A 242 2.04 14.98 12.78
N PHE A 243 1.01 15.75 12.41
CA PHE A 243 0.48 16.84 13.25
C PHE A 243 -0.97 16.67 13.66
N LEU A 244 -1.83 16.08 12.82
CA LEU A 244 -3.25 15.87 13.15
C LEU A 244 -3.44 14.60 14.00
N LYS A 245 -2.78 13.50 13.63
CA LYS A 245 -2.88 12.21 14.34
C LYS A 245 -2.59 12.33 15.84
N PRO A 246 -1.51 13.01 16.29
CA PRO A 246 -1.25 13.17 17.72
C PRO A 246 -2.35 13.93 18.47
N LEU A 247 -3.03 14.88 17.82
CA LEU A 247 -4.15 15.61 18.43
C LEU A 247 -5.36 14.69 18.63
N VAL A 248 -5.69 13.86 17.63
CA VAL A 248 -6.76 12.86 17.72
C VAL A 248 -6.46 11.85 18.84
N GLU A 249 -5.22 11.33 18.90
CA GLU A 249 -4.76 10.43 19.96
C GLU A 249 -4.87 11.06 21.36
N GLN A 250 -4.46 12.33 21.49
CA GLN A 250 -4.53 13.05 22.75
C GLN A 250 -5.99 13.23 23.22
N MET A 251 -6.91 13.54 22.32
CA MET A 251 -8.34 13.69 22.65
C MET A 251 -9.00 12.35 23.00
N LEU A 252 -8.59 11.26 22.36
CA LEU A 252 -9.04 9.90 22.69
C LEU A 252 -8.39 9.34 23.96
N GLY A 253 -7.25 9.88 24.39
CA GLY A 253 -6.49 9.38 25.53
C GLY A 253 -5.75 8.06 25.25
N VAL A 254 -5.76 7.58 24.01
CA VAL A 254 -5.10 6.36 23.56
C VAL A 254 -4.19 6.69 22.38
N ARG A 255 -3.03 6.03 22.32
CA ARG A 255 -2.15 6.11 21.15
C ARG A 255 -2.59 5.07 20.13
N VAL A 256 -2.60 5.45 18.85
CA VAL A 256 -2.66 4.46 17.77
C VAL A 256 -1.37 3.64 17.83
N PRO A 257 -1.40 2.32 17.63
CA PRO A 257 -0.20 1.51 17.57
C PRO A 257 0.84 2.12 16.64
N ALA A 258 2.08 2.23 17.13
CA ALA A 258 3.18 2.74 16.32
C ALA A 258 3.39 1.82 15.11
N ARG A 259 3.76 2.42 13.97
CA ARG A 259 4.14 1.65 12.78
C ARG A 259 5.30 0.72 13.12
N GLN A 260 5.22 -0.50 12.62
CA GLN A 260 6.34 -1.43 12.72
C GLN A 260 7.53 -0.87 11.95
N ARG A 261 8.72 -1.00 12.54
CA ARG A 261 9.99 -0.60 11.90
C ARG A 261 10.76 -1.82 11.46
N VAL A 262 11.33 -1.76 10.26
CA VAL A 262 12.17 -2.82 9.70
C VAL A 262 13.46 -2.23 9.14
N ALA A 263 14.54 -3.01 9.18
CA ALA A 263 15.78 -2.69 8.48
C ALA A 263 15.68 -3.19 7.02
N ALA A 264 16.08 -2.36 6.07
CA ALA A 264 16.10 -2.72 4.65
C ALA A 264 17.34 -2.15 3.95
N THR A 265 17.80 -2.82 2.89
CA THR A 265 18.85 -2.30 2.01
C THR A 265 18.23 -1.39 0.95
N PHE A 266 18.74 -0.17 0.83
CA PHE A 266 18.32 0.79 -0.18
C PHE A 266 18.92 0.50 -1.57
N THR A 267 18.12 0.51 -2.64
CA THR A 267 18.58 0.03 -3.98
C THR A 267 19.39 1.02 -4.80
N ARG A 268 19.23 2.32 -4.57
CA ARG A 268 19.90 3.34 -5.40
C ARG A 268 20.21 4.60 -4.64
N LYS A 269 21.22 5.32 -5.11
CA LYS A 269 21.55 6.64 -4.56
C LYS A 269 20.38 7.61 -4.74
N VAL A 270 20.04 8.30 -3.67
CA VAL A 270 19.04 9.35 -3.61
C VAL A 270 19.74 10.58 -3.06
N LEU A 271 19.68 11.68 -3.80
CA LEU A 271 20.12 12.98 -3.30
C LEU A 271 18.96 13.66 -2.57
N SER A 272 19.26 14.28 -1.44
CA SER A 272 18.32 15.00 -0.60
C SER A 272 18.92 16.35 -0.25
N PRO A 273 18.24 17.46 -0.55
CA PRO A 273 18.69 18.78 -0.12
C PRO A 273 18.72 18.90 1.40
N MET A 274 19.76 19.56 1.90
CA MET A 274 19.94 19.81 3.34
C MET A 274 18.90 20.81 3.87
N GLY A 275 18.63 20.75 5.18
CA GLY A 275 17.81 21.70 5.92
C GLY A 275 16.42 21.19 6.32
N GLU A 276 15.94 20.11 5.69
CA GLU A 276 14.61 19.52 5.96
C GLU A 276 14.72 18.00 6.12
N ASP A 277 13.94 17.42 7.04
CA ASP A 277 13.82 15.97 7.12
C ASP A 277 12.97 15.48 5.93
N GLU A 278 13.54 14.68 5.03
CA GLU A 278 12.85 14.20 3.84
C GLU A 278 12.25 12.81 4.06
N PHE A 279 10.93 12.70 3.92
CA PHE A 279 10.16 11.47 4.03
C PHE A 279 10.03 10.83 2.65
N LEU A 280 10.91 9.88 2.37
CA LEU A 280 10.91 9.10 1.15
C LEU A 280 9.95 7.93 1.26
N ARG A 281 9.07 7.78 0.29
CA ARG A 281 8.26 6.58 0.16
C ARG A 281 9.04 5.50 -0.58
N VAL A 282 8.89 4.27 -0.10
CA VAL A 282 9.57 3.12 -0.66
C VAL A 282 8.59 1.99 -0.94
N ARG A 283 8.89 1.22 -1.98
CA ARG A 283 8.40 -0.15 -2.17
C ARG A 283 9.37 -1.09 -1.46
N LEU A 284 8.83 -2.11 -0.81
CA LEU A 284 9.59 -3.11 -0.10
C LEU A 284 9.39 -4.48 -0.75
N GLY A 285 10.41 -5.33 -0.67
CA GLY A 285 10.22 -6.76 -0.93
C GLY A 285 11.45 -7.55 -0.53
N ARG A 286 11.23 -8.78 -0.09
CA ARG A 286 12.31 -9.65 0.40
C ARG A 286 12.89 -10.46 -0.75
N VAL A 287 14.13 -10.16 -1.11
CA VAL A 287 14.90 -10.84 -2.16
C VAL A 287 16.01 -11.65 -1.49
N GLY A 288 15.86 -12.98 -1.51
CA GLY A 288 16.66 -13.87 -0.67
C GLY A 288 16.47 -13.54 0.83
N GLU A 289 17.55 -13.40 1.58
CA GLU A 289 17.52 -13.04 3.00
C GLU A 289 17.37 -11.53 3.25
N ARG A 290 17.42 -10.70 2.20
CA ARG A 290 17.48 -9.24 2.34
C ARG A 290 16.12 -8.62 2.09
N LEU A 291 15.71 -7.72 2.97
CA LEU A 291 14.62 -6.81 2.68
C LEU A 291 15.16 -5.64 1.85
N ILE A 292 14.62 -5.45 0.65
CA ILE A 292 15.05 -4.44 -0.30
C ILE A 292 14.07 -3.26 -0.26
N ALA A 293 14.60 -2.03 -0.15
CA ALA A 293 13.83 -0.79 -0.20
C ALA A 293 14.15 -0.01 -1.47
N THR A 294 13.15 0.09 -2.35
CA THR A 294 13.25 0.84 -3.60
C THR A 294 12.46 2.14 -3.50
N PRO A 295 13.12 3.31 -3.62
CA PRO A 295 12.40 4.59 -3.57
C PRO A 295 11.53 4.75 -4.81
N ILE A 296 10.25 5.08 -4.58
CA ILE A 296 9.28 5.30 -5.66
C ILE A 296 9.38 6.71 -6.24
N GLN A 297 8.58 7.01 -7.26
CA GLN A 297 8.56 8.32 -7.90
C GLN A 297 8.33 9.44 -6.88
N ARG A 298 9.20 10.46 -6.92
CA ARG A 298 9.07 11.67 -6.10
C ARG A 298 8.01 12.61 -6.68
N GLY A 299 7.54 13.51 -5.82
CA GLY A 299 6.58 14.54 -6.18
C GLY A 299 5.44 14.60 -5.18
N ALA A 300 5.16 15.79 -4.68
CA ALA A 300 4.11 16.05 -3.73
C ALA A 300 2.70 15.81 -4.33
N GLY A 301 2.56 15.99 -5.65
CA GLY A 301 1.29 15.79 -6.38
C GLY A 301 0.98 14.35 -6.81
N VAL A 302 1.88 13.41 -6.60
CA VAL A 302 1.76 12.05 -7.17
C VAL A 302 0.93 11.16 -6.25
N VAL A 303 -0.40 11.26 -6.27
CA VAL A 303 -1.28 10.48 -5.36
C VAL A 303 -1.05 8.96 -5.43
N THR A 304 -0.76 8.43 -6.63
CA THR A 304 -0.48 6.99 -6.83
C THR A 304 0.72 6.49 -6.04
N SER A 305 1.63 7.37 -5.64
CA SER A 305 2.76 7.02 -4.79
C SER A 305 2.37 6.85 -3.32
N LEU A 306 1.22 7.36 -2.85
CA LEU A 306 0.65 6.97 -1.55
C LEU A 306 0.11 5.53 -1.62
N VAL A 307 -0.63 5.22 -2.69
CA VAL A 307 -1.20 3.88 -2.92
C VAL A 307 -0.10 2.83 -3.01
N ARG A 308 1.00 3.15 -3.70
CA ARG A 308 2.11 2.22 -3.94
C ARG A 308 3.15 2.18 -2.83
N ALA A 309 3.08 3.01 -1.78
CA ALA A 309 4.10 2.96 -0.74
C ALA A 309 3.85 1.77 0.19
N ASP A 310 4.91 1.02 0.50
CA ASP A 310 4.89 -0.01 1.55
C ASP A 310 5.51 0.52 2.85
N GLY A 311 6.30 1.60 2.76
CA GLY A 311 6.95 2.20 3.91
C GLY A 311 7.47 3.62 3.65
N LEU A 312 7.89 4.26 4.74
CA LEU A 312 8.55 5.57 4.76
C LEU A 312 9.98 5.42 5.29
N VAL A 313 10.93 6.09 4.64
CA VAL A 313 12.30 6.27 5.08
C VAL A 313 12.53 7.75 5.33
N VAL A 314 13.05 8.10 6.50
CA VAL A 314 13.41 9.49 6.82
C VAL A 314 14.87 9.71 6.47
N VAL A 315 15.14 10.66 5.57
CA VAL A 315 16.47 11.22 5.36
C VAL A 315 16.62 12.40 6.31
N PRO A 316 17.53 12.34 7.30
CA PRO A 316 17.70 13.44 8.25
C PRO A 316 18.13 14.73 7.56
N ARG A 317 17.70 15.88 8.06
CA ARG A 317 17.97 17.22 7.50
C ARG A 317 19.44 17.59 7.31
N LEU A 318 20.35 16.89 8.00
CA LEU A 318 21.79 17.10 7.88
C LEU A 318 22.46 16.11 6.92
N SER A 319 21.69 15.25 6.27
CA SER A 319 22.16 14.30 5.25
C SER A 319 21.93 14.86 3.85
N GLU A 320 22.90 14.62 2.96
CA GLU A 320 22.79 14.94 1.53
C GLU A 320 22.03 13.85 0.73
N GLY A 321 21.55 12.81 1.42
CA GLY A 321 20.85 11.70 0.78
C GLY A 321 21.07 10.33 1.40
N LEU A 322 20.88 9.30 0.58
CA LEU A 322 21.11 7.90 0.89
C LEU A 322 21.90 7.27 -0.28
N ASP A 323 22.85 6.39 0.02
CA ASP A 323 23.61 5.67 -0.99
C ASP A 323 23.00 4.29 -1.30
N ALA A 324 23.33 3.75 -2.48
CA ALA A 324 22.94 2.39 -2.83
C ALA A 324 23.65 1.37 -1.91
N GLY A 325 22.92 0.34 -1.46
CA GLY A 325 23.43 -0.66 -0.53
C GLY A 325 23.39 -0.23 0.95
N GLN A 326 23.07 1.03 1.24
CA GLN A 326 22.94 1.52 2.61
C GLN A 326 21.77 0.83 3.32
N GLU A 327 21.99 0.42 4.58
CA GLU A 327 20.90 -0.04 5.44
C GLU A 327 20.12 1.17 5.96
N VAL A 328 18.79 1.10 5.86
CA VAL A 328 17.86 2.14 6.30
C VAL A 328 16.78 1.54 7.19
N THR A 329 16.30 2.34 8.15
CA THR A 329 15.10 2.01 8.91
C THR A 329 13.87 2.49 8.14
N VAL A 330 12.90 1.60 7.98
CA VAL A 330 11.65 1.87 7.27
C VAL A 330 10.49 1.76 8.24
N ASP A 331 9.68 2.82 8.34
CA ASP A 331 8.38 2.77 9.01
C ASP A 331 7.36 2.16 8.05
N LEU A 332 6.82 0.98 8.39
CA LEU A 332 5.88 0.26 7.52
C LEU A 332 4.53 0.97 7.44
N LEU A 333 4.00 1.09 6.22
CA LEU A 333 2.64 1.56 5.93
C LEU A 333 1.66 0.41 5.72
N ARG A 334 2.17 -0.83 5.67
CA ARG A 334 1.41 -2.07 5.44
C ARG A 334 1.89 -3.15 6.40
N PRO A 335 1.09 -4.19 6.66
CA PRO A 335 1.54 -5.37 7.40
C PRO A 335 2.83 -5.96 6.80
N VAL A 336 3.69 -6.51 7.65
CA VAL A 336 4.97 -7.08 7.20
C VAL A 336 4.73 -8.30 6.31
N GLU A 337 3.63 -9.03 6.50
CA GLU A 337 3.23 -10.18 5.70
C GLU A 337 3.05 -9.81 4.23
N ASP A 338 2.36 -8.69 3.96
CA ASP A 338 2.17 -8.15 2.60
C ASP A 338 3.52 -7.79 1.97
N VAL A 339 4.39 -7.16 2.74
CA VAL A 339 5.76 -6.81 2.29
C VAL A 339 6.56 -8.05 1.92
N ASN A 340 6.37 -9.15 2.67
CA ASN A 340 7.08 -10.40 2.44
C ASN A 340 6.56 -11.15 1.22
N GLY A 341 5.29 -10.96 0.87
CA GLY A 341 4.69 -11.52 -0.35
C GLY A 341 4.95 -10.69 -1.61
N ASN A 342 5.62 -9.54 -1.51
CA ASN A 342 5.94 -8.71 -2.66
C ASN A 342 6.97 -9.36 -3.60
N ILE A 343 6.55 -9.61 -4.84
CA ILE A 343 7.45 -9.96 -5.94
C ILE A 343 8.04 -8.65 -6.50
N VAL A 344 9.28 -8.34 -6.09
CA VAL A 344 10.07 -7.23 -6.62
C VAL A 344 10.42 -7.42 -8.10
N ALA A 345 9.83 -6.59 -8.95
CA ALA A 345 10.10 -6.54 -10.38
C ALA A 345 10.71 -5.18 -10.75
N ILE A 346 11.93 -5.16 -11.28
CA ILE A 346 12.63 -3.92 -11.62
C ILE A 346 13.03 -3.95 -13.09
N GLY A 347 12.60 -2.97 -13.88
CA GLY A 347 12.98 -2.92 -15.30
C GLY A 347 12.12 -2.00 -16.14
N SER A 348 11.89 -2.41 -17.40
CA SER A 348 10.94 -1.73 -18.27
C SER A 348 9.50 -2.06 -17.89
N HIS A 349 8.60 -1.11 -18.05
CA HIS A 349 7.16 -1.31 -17.87
C HIS A 349 6.55 -2.02 -19.09
N ASP A 350 5.46 -2.76 -18.86
CA ASP A 350 4.53 -3.24 -19.87
C ASP A 350 3.12 -3.35 -19.24
N LEU A 351 2.05 -3.15 -20.01
CA LEU A 351 0.67 -3.22 -19.49
C LEU A 351 0.31 -4.63 -19.01
N THR A 352 0.92 -5.67 -19.57
CA THR A 352 0.68 -7.04 -19.15
C THR A 352 1.20 -7.34 -17.74
N LEU A 353 2.19 -6.58 -17.25
CA LEU A 353 2.60 -6.66 -15.84
C LEU A 353 1.51 -6.15 -14.89
N ASP A 354 0.73 -5.14 -15.29
CA ASP A 354 -0.39 -4.62 -14.49
C ASP A 354 -1.54 -5.65 -14.44
N LEU A 355 -1.79 -6.37 -15.55
CA LEU A 355 -2.72 -7.51 -15.58
C LEU A 355 -2.26 -8.62 -14.65
N LEU A 356 -0.98 -9.02 -14.73
CA LEU A 356 -0.41 -10.04 -13.84
C LEU A 356 -0.51 -9.61 -12.37
N ALA A 357 -0.21 -8.35 -12.05
CA ALA A 357 -0.31 -7.83 -10.70
C ALA A 357 -1.74 -7.96 -10.15
N SER A 358 -2.74 -7.64 -10.98
CA SER A 358 -4.16 -7.77 -10.63
C SER A 358 -4.57 -9.23 -10.42
N MET A 359 -4.24 -10.11 -11.37
CA MET A 359 -4.57 -11.55 -11.28
C MET A 359 -3.86 -12.23 -10.10
N LEU A 360 -2.59 -11.89 -9.86
CA LEU A 360 -1.81 -12.42 -8.75
C LEU A 360 -2.44 -12.05 -7.41
N HIS A 361 -2.83 -10.78 -7.23
CA HIS A 361 -3.45 -10.33 -6.00
C HIS A 361 -4.85 -10.92 -5.79
N ARG A 362 -5.63 -11.13 -6.87
CA ARG A 362 -6.93 -11.81 -6.83
C ARG A 362 -6.79 -13.25 -6.32
N ASP A 363 -5.83 -13.98 -6.86
CA ASP A 363 -5.68 -15.42 -6.57
C ASP A 363 -4.87 -15.67 -5.29
N ASN A 364 -4.04 -14.70 -4.89
CA ASN A 364 -3.24 -14.73 -3.66
C ASN A 364 -3.16 -13.34 -3.01
N PRO A 365 -4.06 -12.99 -2.08
CA PRO A 365 -4.17 -11.64 -1.52
C PRO A 365 -2.92 -11.14 -0.79
N VAL A 366 -2.08 -12.04 -0.27
CA VAL A 366 -0.82 -11.66 0.40
C VAL A 366 0.33 -11.41 -0.58
N GLN A 367 0.16 -11.73 -1.86
CA GLN A 367 1.15 -11.47 -2.89
C GLN A 367 0.79 -10.21 -3.70
N SER A 368 1.83 -9.47 -4.07
CA SER A 368 1.68 -8.35 -4.98
C SER A 368 2.91 -8.21 -5.87
N LEU A 369 2.74 -7.63 -7.06
CA LEU A 369 3.85 -7.33 -7.96
C LEU A 369 4.36 -5.91 -7.69
N ALA A 370 5.47 -5.80 -6.97
CA ALA A 370 6.12 -4.52 -6.66
C ALA A 370 7.00 -4.07 -7.84
N SER A 371 6.37 -3.50 -8.86
CA SER A 371 7.05 -3.04 -10.08
C SER A 371 7.67 -1.65 -9.95
N SER A 372 8.95 -1.52 -10.34
CA SER A 372 9.69 -0.26 -10.43
C SER A 372 10.25 -0.03 -11.84
N ASN A 373 9.85 1.09 -12.44
CA ASN A 373 10.12 1.41 -13.83
C ASN A 373 11.42 2.22 -13.97
N VAL A 374 12.55 1.53 -14.17
CA VAL A 374 13.89 2.14 -14.33
C VAL A 374 14.51 1.88 -15.71
N GLY A 375 13.75 1.26 -16.63
CA GLY A 375 14.23 0.83 -17.95
C GLY A 375 14.95 -0.52 -17.90
N SER A 376 15.12 -1.14 -19.08
CA SER A 376 15.62 -2.52 -19.18
C SER A 376 17.01 -2.69 -18.61
N LEU A 377 17.95 -1.79 -18.94
CA LEU A 377 19.33 -1.85 -18.43
C LEU A 377 19.39 -1.73 -16.89
N GLY A 378 18.59 -0.82 -16.31
CA GLY A 378 18.50 -0.67 -14.87
C GLY A 378 17.97 -1.94 -14.20
N GLY A 379 17.00 -2.61 -14.82
CA GLY A 379 16.48 -3.90 -14.36
C GLY A 379 17.52 -5.02 -14.37
N LEU A 380 18.27 -5.17 -15.46
CA LEU A 380 19.34 -6.17 -15.56
C LEU A 380 20.42 -5.95 -14.48
N VAL A 381 20.80 -4.69 -14.24
CA VAL A 381 21.76 -4.34 -13.18
C VAL A 381 21.21 -4.67 -11.79
N ALA A 382 19.93 -4.39 -11.53
CA ALA A 382 19.29 -4.70 -10.25
C ALA A 382 19.24 -6.22 -9.98
N VAL A 383 18.89 -7.01 -11.00
CA VAL A 383 18.96 -8.49 -10.94
C VAL A 383 20.38 -8.96 -10.65
N SER A 384 21.40 -8.41 -11.34
CA SER A 384 22.81 -8.76 -11.09
C SER A 384 23.30 -8.43 -9.67
N ARG A 385 22.63 -7.53 -8.95
CA ARG A 385 22.95 -7.13 -7.57
C ARG A 385 22.13 -7.89 -6.51
N GLY A 386 21.21 -8.77 -6.92
CA GLY A 386 20.29 -9.45 -6.01
C GLY A 386 19.27 -8.49 -5.39
N GLU A 387 18.87 -7.43 -6.11
CA GLU A 387 17.90 -6.43 -5.65
C GLU A 387 16.48 -6.66 -6.22
N ALA A 388 16.31 -7.63 -7.13
CA ALA A 388 15.05 -7.94 -7.78
C ALA A 388 14.87 -9.44 -8.03
N HIS A 389 13.62 -9.92 -7.93
CA HIS A 389 13.27 -11.29 -8.31
C HIS A 389 13.20 -11.49 -9.81
N MET A 390 12.88 -10.42 -10.54
CA MET A 390 12.83 -10.43 -11.99
C MET A 390 13.03 -9.04 -12.59
N ALA A 391 13.48 -9.00 -13.83
CA ALA A 391 13.56 -7.78 -14.63
C ALA A 391 12.86 -7.92 -15.97
N GLY A 392 12.02 -6.95 -16.31
CA GLY A 392 11.43 -6.82 -17.64
C GLY A 392 12.36 -6.12 -18.61
N THR A 393 12.63 -6.71 -19.78
CA THR A 393 13.59 -6.22 -20.77
C THR A 393 13.09 -6.36 -22.21
N HIS A 394 13.51 -5.42 -23.05
CA HIS A 394 13.19 -5.37 -24.49
C HIS A 394 14.30 -4.64 -25.27
N LEU A 395 15.56 -5.02 -25.03
CA LEU A 395 16.73 -4.36 -25.63
C LEU A 395 17.09 -5.04 -26.95
N LEU A 396 17.13 -4.27 -28.03
CA LEU A 396 17.57 -4.76 -29.34
C LEU A 396 19.09 -4.62 -29.47
N ASP A 397 19.75 -5.71 -29.87
CA ASP A 397 21.14 -5.68 -30.29
C ASP A 397 21.22 -5.29 -31.78
N GLU A 398 21.74 -4.09 -32.05
CA GLU A 398 21.77 -3.50 -33.40
C GLU A 398 22.66 -4.28 -34.39
N VAL A 399 23.61 -5.07 -33.89
CA VAL A 399 24.55 -5.82 -34.73
C VAL A 399 23.99 -7.18 -35.09
N THR A 400 23.38 -7.86 -34.13
CA THR A 400 22.88 -9.23 -34.30
C THR A 400 21.40 -9.30 -34.66
N GLY A 401 20.64 -8.25 -34.37
CA GLY A 401 19.17 -8.23 -34.46
C GLY A 401 18.47 -9.04 -33.37
N GLU A 402 19.22 -9.60 -32.41
CA GLU A 402 18.68 -10.39 -31.30
C GLU A 402 18.15 -9.50 -30.18
N TYR A 403 17.02 -9.87 -29.59
CA TYR A 403 16.50 -9.21 -28.40
C TYR A 403 17.07 -9.80 -27.12
N ASN A 404 17.39 -8.92 -26.17
CA ASN A 404 17.70 -9.18 -24.77
C ASN A 404 18.98 -9.97 -24.47
N LEU A 405 19.23 -11.11 -25.11
CA LEU A 405 20.23 -12.09 -24.65
C LEU A 405 21.67 -11.53 -24.61
N SER A 406 22.09 -10.72 -25.59
CA SER A 406 23.42 -10.11 -25.58
C SER A 406 23.61 -9.14 -24.39
N TYR A 407 22.56 -8.40 -24.03
CA TYR A 407 22.56 -7.49 -22.87
C TYR A 407 22.50 -8.28 -21.56
N VAL A 408 21.70 -9.34 -21.48
CA VAL A 408 21.67 -10.21 -20.29
C VAL A 408 23.07 -10.76 -20.01
N ARG A 409 23.74 -11.36 -21.00
CA ARG A 409 25.12 -11.87 -20.86
C ARG A 409 26.13 -10.79 -20.47
N ARG A 410 25.93 -9.54 -20.92
CA ARG A 410 26.85 -8.43 -20.66
C ARG A 410 26.71 -7.87 -19.25
N TYR A 411 25.47 -7.68 -18.78
CA TYR A 411 25.12 -6.92 -17.59
C TYR A 411 24.77 -7.79 -16.37
N VAL A 412 24.26 -9.00 -16.58
CA VAL A 412 23.99 -9.95 -15.50
C VAL A 412 25.17 -10.88 -15.37
N ARG A 413 26.01 -10.66 -14.34
CA ARG A 413 27.26 -11.42 -14.15
C ARG A 413 27.25 -12.16 -12.83
N GLY A 414 27.80 -13.37 -12.84
CA GLY A 414 28.04 -14.15 -11.62
C GLY A 414 26.81 -14.83 -11.03
N ILE A 415 25.68 -14.84 -11.74
CA ILE A 415 24.45 -15.55 -11.35
C ILE A 415 23.83 -16.27 -12.54
N ASP A 416 23.20 -17.40 -12.27
CA ASP A 416 22.42 -18.15 -13.27
C ASP A 416 21.06 -17.48 -13.45
N VAL A 417 20.63 -17.28 -14.70
CA VAL A 417 19.33 -16.69 -15.02
C VAL A 417 18.55 -17.51 -16.03
N VAL A 418 17.24 -17.50 -15.88
CA VAL A 418 16.26 -18.02 -16.84
C VAL A 418 15.58 -16.83 -17.50
N VAL A 419 15.61 -16.79 -18.83
CA VAL A 419 14.93 -15.78 -19.63
C VAL A 419 13.62 -16.37 -20.13
N VAL A 420 12.50 -15.78 -19.75
CA VAL A 420 11.15 -16.24 -20.10
C VAL A 420 10.50 -15.20 -20.99
N ASN A 421 9.94 -15.64 -22.12
CA ASN A 421 9.18 -14.75 -22.98
C ASN A 421 7.85 -14.39 -22.30
N LEU A 422 7.58 -13.09 -22.14
CA LEU A 422 6.29 -12.66 -21.64
C LEU A 422 5.34 -12.43 -22.81
N VAL A 423 5.71 -11.54 -23.74
CA VAL A 423 4.90 -11.20 -24.91
C VAL A 423 5.76 -10.68 -26.06
N HIS A 424 5.25 -10.81 -27.27
CA HIS A 424 5.63 -9.94 -28.38
C HIS A 424 4.61 -8.81 -28.49
N ARG A 425 5.05 -7.59 -28.80
CA ARG A 425 4.18 -6.41 -28.88
C ARG A 425 4.47 -5.53 -30.09
N GLN A 426 3.43 -4.94 -30.65
CA GLN A 426 3.54 -4.01 -31.78
C GLN A 426 3.91 -2.62 -31.29
N GLN A 427 5.05 -2.12 -31.77
CA GLN A 427 5.53 -0.77 -31.54
C GLN A 427 5.32 0.09 -32.79
N GLY A 428 4.99 1.36 -32.58
CA GLY A 428 4.58 2.25 -33.65
C GLY A 428 4.33 3.69 -33.20
N LEU A 429 3.90 4.52 -34.14
CA LEU A 429 3.57 5.92 -33.88
C LEU A 429 2.14 6.02 -33.38
N ILE A 430 1.96 6.65 -32.22
CA ILE A 430 0.68 7.03 -31.64
C ILE A 430 0.35 8.43 -32.15
N VAL A 431 -0.82 8.60 -32.77
CA VAL A 431 -1.27 9.87 -33.36
C VAL A 431 -2.72 10.17 -32.97
N PRO A 432 -3.16 11.44 -33.00
CA PRO A 432 -4.55 11.80 -32.77
C PRO A 432 -5.47 11.07 -33.76
N LYS A 433 -6.70 10.80 -33.33
CA LYS A 433 -7.72 10.15 -34.14
C LYS A 433 -7.96 10.90 -35.46
N GLY A 434 -7.99 10.16 -36.57
CA GLY A 434 -8.06 10.71 -37.92
C GLY A 434 -6.73 11.26 -38.47
N ASN A 435 -5.65 11.22 -37.69
CA ASN A 435 -4.31 11.66 -38.06
C ASN A 435 -4.28 13.02 -38.80
N PRO A 436 -4.71 14.11 -38.15
CA PRO A 436 -4.96 15.40 -38.81
C PRO A 436 -3.73 16.03 -39.47
N LYS A 437 -2.52 15.71 -38.98
CA LYS A 437 -1.25 16.21 -39.52
C LYS A 437 -0.58 15.23 -40.51
N GLY A 438 -1.22 14.10 -40.81
CA GLY A 438 -0.76 13.14 -41.83
C GLY A 438 0.55 12.44 -41.49
N VAL A 439 0.82 12.16 -40.21
CA VAL A 439 2.04 11.47 -39.77
C VAL A 439 1.94 9.99 -40.15
N SER A 440 2.87 9.48 -40.95
CA SER A 440 2.78 8.13 -41.52
C SER A 440 4.08 7.33 -41.46
N SER A 441 5.21 8.00 -41.22
CA SER A 441 6.52 7.33 -41.25
C SER A 441 7.54 8.01 -40.33
N LEU A 442 8.68 7.34 -40.13
CA LEU A 442 9.80 7.93 -39.40
C LEU A 442 10.41 9.16 -40.11
N ALA A 443 10.20 9.33 -41.42
CA ALA A 443 10.66 10.52 -42.13
C ALA A 443 9.95 11.80 -41.66
N ASP A 444 8.74 11.67 -41.10
CA ASP A 444 7.97 12.81 -40.56
C ASP A 444 8.64 13.44 -39.33
N PHE A 445 9.62 12.78 -38.70
CA PHE A 445 10.38 13.34 -37.57
C PHE A 445 11.18 14.60 -37.93
N ALA A 446 11.52 14.80 -39.21
CA ALA A 446 12.22 16.00 -39.69
C ALA A 446 11.28 17.19 -39.98
N ARG A 447 9.98 17.05 -39.73
CA ARG A 447 9.02 18.12 -39.99
C ARG A 447 8.97 19.10 -38.82
N ASP A 448 9.27 20.37 -39.12
CA ASP A 448 9.27 21.46 -38.13
C ASP A 448 7.85 21.83 -37.63
N ASP A 449 6.79 21.40 -38.33
CA ASP A 449 5.40 21.68 -37.96
C ASP A 449 4.81 20.67 -36.95
N LEU A 450 5.59 19.67 -36.54
CA LEU A 450 5.18 18.62 -35.62
C LEU A 450 5.91 18.73 -34.27
N ALA A 451 5.19 18.44 -33.19
CA ALA A 451 5.74 18.25 -31.86
C ALA A 451 5.75 16.77 -31.49
N PHE A 452 6.94 16.21 -31.27
CA PHE A 452 7.13 14.84 -30.82
C PHE A 452 7.18 14.74 -29.28
N VAL A 453 6.79 13.59 -28.75
CA VAL A 453 7.05 13.20 -27.36
C VAL A 453 7.69 11.81 -27.31
N ASN A 454 8.77 11.71 -26.55
CA ASN A 454 9.67 10.57 -26.53
C ASN A 454 9.50 9.70 -25.28
N ARG A 455 10.09 8.51 -25.27
CA ARG A 455 10.29 7.70 -24.06
C ARG A 455 11.62 8.06 -23.39
N GLN A 456 11.72 7.81 -22.09
CA GLN A 456 12.94 8.11 -21.33
C GLN A 456 14.19 7.43 -21.90
N ARG A 457 15.34 8.10 -21.73
CA ARG A 457 16.65 7.56 -22.10
C ARG A 457 16.89 6.16 -21.48
N GLY A 458 17.43 5.25 -22.28
CA GLY A 458 17.71 3.87 -21.86
C GLY A 458 16.50 2.92 -21.90
N SER A 459 15.32 3.38 -22.33
CA SER A 459 14.23 2.47 -22.73
C SER A 459 14.52 1.82 -24.08
N GLY A 460 14.07 0.57 -24.28
CA GLY A 460 14.23 -0.13 -25.57
C GLY A 460 13.59 0.65 -26.72
N THR A 461 12.46 1.32 -26.46
CA THR A 461 11.80 2.21 -27.42
C THR A 461 12.66 3.40 -27.84
N ARG A 462 13.38 4.03 -26.90
CA ARG A 462 14.31 5.12 -27.21
C ARG A 462 15.52 4.63 -28.00
N MET A 463 16.11 3.51 -27.60
CA MET A 463 17.24 2.91 -28.33
C MET A 463 16.85 2.57 -29.77
N LEU A 464 15.67 2.00 -29.96
CA LEU A 464 15.16 1.69 -31.29
C LEU A 464 14.94 2.95 -32.14
N LEU A 465 14.39 4.03 -31.55
CA LEU A 465 14.27 5.30 -32.25
C LEU A 465 15.64 5.81 -32.69
N ASP A 466 16.60 5.83 -31.76
CA ASP A 466 17.95 6.34 -32.02
C ASP A 466 18.64 5.53 -33.13
N PHE A 467 18.50 4.20 -33.11
CA PHE A 467 18.96 3.32 -34.18
C PHE A 467 18.31 3.66 -35.53
N LYS A 468 16.99 3.85 -35.57
CA LYS A 468 16.28 4.16 -36.82
C LYS A 468 16.58 5.55 -37.35
N LEU A 469 16.76 6.54 -36.48
CA LEU A 469 17.22 7.87 -36.88
C LEU A 469 18.63 7.79 -37.47
N ALA A 470 19.53 7.00 -36.86
CA ALA A 470 20.88 6.78 -37.38
C ALA A 470 20.88 6.06 -38.75
N GLU A 471 20.06 5.02 -38.95
CA GLU A 471 19.88 4.36 -40.26
C GLU A 471 19.42 5.34 -41.35
N MET A 472 18.62 6.34 -40.97
CA MET A 472 18.13 7.38 -41.87
C MET A 472 19.09 8.58 -42.03
N GLY A 473 20.21 8.60 -41.30
CA GLY A 473 21.15 9.72 -41.30
C GLY A 473 20.59 11.00 -40.64
N MET A 474 19.61 10.86 -39.74
CA MET A 474 18.98 11.97 -39.02
C MET A 474 19.58 12.12 -37.62
N SER A 475 19.95 13.36 -37.25
CA SER A 475 20.39 13.70 -35.89
C SER A 475 19.19 13.88 -34.95
N PRO A 476 19.28 13.44 -33.69
CA PRO A 476 18.33 13.80 -32.63
C PRO A 476 17.91 15.27 -32.57
N ASP A 477 18.85 16.20 -32.81
CA ASP A 477 18.60 17.64 -32.75
C ASP A 477 17.62 18.14 -33.84
N GLN A 478 17.39 17.32 -34.87
CA GLN A 478 16.45 17.62 -35.95
C GLN A 478 15.01 17.23 -35.60
N VAL A 479 14.78 16.59 -34.45
CA VAL A 479 13.47 16.12 -34.01
C VAL A 479 12.90 17.10 -32.99
N ALA A 480 11.90 17.88 -33.40
CA ALA A 480 11.23 18.82 -32.51
C ALA A 480 10.52 18.10 -31.34
N GLY A 481 11.01 18.32 -30.11
CA GLY A 481 10.49 17.66 -28.91
C GLY A 481 11.20 16.35 -28.54
N TYR A 482 12.37 16.05 -29.13
CA TYR A 482 13.15 14.85 -28.83
C TYR A 482 13.50 14.67 -27.34
N ASP A 483 13.82 15.78 -26.65
CA ASP A 483 14.14 15.80 -25.22
C ASP A 483 12.91 15.81 -24.30
N ARG A 484 11.70 15.84 -24.88
CA ARG A 484 10.47 15.73 -24.12
C ARG A 484 10.20 14.26 -23.83
N GLU A 485 10.51 13.83 -22.63
CA GLU A 485 10.44 12.43 -22.25
C GLU A 485 9.25 12.09 -21.35
N GLU A 486 8.67 10.92 -21.59
CA GLU A 486 7.64 10.30 -20.76
C GLU A 486 8.10 8.91 -20.29
N TYR A 487 7.61 8.47 -19.13
CA TYR A 487 8.10 7.26 -18.43
C TYR A 487 7.27 5.98 -18.64
N THR A 488 6.07 6.09 -19.23
CA THR A 488 5.27 4.95 -19.68
C THR A 488 4.69 5.17 -21.08
N HIS A 489 4.27 4.09 -21.75
CA HIS A 489 3.57 4.19 -23.03
C HIS A 489 2.22 4.91 -22.90
N LEU A 490 1.52 4.74 -21.78
CA LEU A 490 0.28 5.46 -21.49
C LEU A 490 0.50 6.96 -21.30
N ALA A 491 1.63 7.38 -20.72
CA ALA A 491 1.96 8.80 -20.58
C ALA A 491 2.25 9.46 -21.95
N VAL A 492 2.95 8.75 -22.85
CA VAL A 492 3.09 9.17 -24.26
C VAL A 492 1.71 9.32 -24.92
N ALA A 493 0.85 8.30 -24.81
CA ALA A 493 -0.49 8.35 -25.38
C ALA A 493 -1.32 9.51 -24.80
N ALA A 494 -1.29 9.73 -23.48
CA ALA A 494 -1.99 10.84 -22.84
C ALA A 494 -1.47 12.23 -23.29
N ALA A 495 -0.16 12.37 -23.53
CA ALA A 495 0.41 13.59 -24.07
C ALA A 495 -0.08 13.88 -25.49
N VAL A 496 -0.24 12.84 -26.33
CA VAL A 496 -0.84 12.98 -27.67
C VAL A 496 -2.34 13.29 -27.57
N ALA A 497 -3.09 12.56 -26.76
CA ALA A 497 -4.53 12.77 -26.59
C ALA A 497 -4.85 14.18 -26.05
N GLY A 498 -4.02 14.70 -25.16
CA GLY A 498 -4.14 16.05 -24.60
C GLY A 498 -3.68 17.17 -25.52
N GLY A 499 -3.28 16.88 -26.77
CA GLY A 499 -2.78 17.87 -27.73
C GLY A 499 -1.45 18.52 -27.33
N ARG A 500 -0.76 17.92 -26.36
CA ARG A 500 0.53 18.37 -25.87
C ARG A 500 1.62 18.03 -26.89
N ALA A 501 1.48 16.91 -27.59
CA ALA A 501 2.32 16.49 -28.71
C ALA A 501 1.43 16.06 -29.88
N ASP A 502 1.94 16.15 -31.10
CA ASP A 502 1.25 15.72 -32.31
C ASP A 502 1.38 14.22 -32.55
N PHE A 503 2.47 13.61 -32.08
CA PHE A 503 2.69 12.18 -32.16
C PHE A 503 3.75 11.72 -31.15
N GLY A 504 3.78 10.42 -30.88
CA GLY A 504 4.76 9.82 -29.98
C GLY A 504 5.03 8.36 -30.30
N LEU A 505 6.16 7.83 -29.85
CA LEU A 505 6.53 6.42 -30.08
C LEU A 505 6.05 5.56 -28.91
N GLY A 506 5.25 4.53 -29.20
CA GLY A 506 4.71 3.65 -28.17
C GLY A 506 4.12 2.36 -28.74
N ILE A 507 3.25 1.72 -27.96
CA ILE A 507 2.66 0.42 -28.31
C ILE A 507 1.17 0.57 -28.62
N LEU A 508 0.64 -0.33 -29.46
CA LEU A 508 -0.76 -0.26 -29.93
C LEU A 508 -1.77 -0.24 -28.78
N SER A 509 -1.55 -1.05 -27.73
CA SER A 509 -2.47 -1.10 -26.59
C SER A 509 -2.58 0.23 -25.85
N ALA A 510 -1.50 1.03 -25.81
CA ALA A 510 -1.53 2.35 -25.18
C ALA A 510 -2.32 3.37 -26.04
N ALA A 511 -2.21 3.29 -27.37
CA ALA A 511 -3.02 4.10 -28.28
C ALA A 511 -4.52 3.77 -28.13
N ARG A 512 -4.87 2.47 -28.12
CA ARG A 512 -6.24 2.00 -27.92
C ARG A 512 -6.82 2.45 -26.59
N ALA A 513 -6.04 2.38 -25.51
CA ALA A 513 -6.47 2.81 -24.18
C ALA A 513 -6.87 4.30 -24.11
N MET A 514 -6.37 5.13 -25.05
CA MET A 514 -6.67 6.56 -25.14
C MET A 514 -7.54 6.93 -26.36
N ASP A 515 -8.12 5.94 -27.05
CA ASP A 515 -8.90 6.12 -28.29
C ASP A 515 -8.13 6.90 -29.39
N LEU A 516 -6.85 6.58 -29.56
CA LEU A 516 -5.94 7.17 -30.54
C LEU A 516 -5.66 6.24 -31.71
N ASP A 517 -5.29 6.83 -32.84
CA ASP A 517 -4.85 6.08 -34.02
C ASP A 517 -3.39 5.62 -33.85
N PHE A 518 -3.03 4.55 -34.56
CA PHE A 518 -1.73 3.91 -34.42
C PHE A 518 -1.17 3.46 -35.76
N MET A 519 0.07 3.82 -36.04
CA MET A 519 0.82 3.41 -37.22
C MET A 519 1.89 2.38 -36.82
N PRO A 520 1.70 1.09 -37.14
CA PRO A 520 2.65 0.04 -36.74
C PRO A 520 3.98 0.20 -37.46
N LEU A 521 5.09 0.04 -36.74
CA LEU A 521 6.45 0.09 -37.29
C LEU A 521 7.13 -1.28 -37.23
N LEU A 522 7.04 -1.97 -36.09
CA LEU A 522 7.73 -3.25 -35.87
C LEU A 522 7.14 -4.04 -34.70
N SER A 523 7.50 -5.31 -34.64
CA SER A 523 7.24 -6.19 -33.49
C SER A 523 8.46 -6.21 -32.59
N GLU A 524 8.23 -6.10 -31.29
CA GLU A 524 9.24 -6.10 -30.24
C GLU A 524 9.03 -7.30 -29.31
N GLN A 525 10.13 -7.94 -28.89
CA GLN A 525 10.11 -9.01 -27.90
C GLN A 525 10.32 -8.45 -26.50
N TYR A 526 9.41 -8.75 -25.58
CA TYR A 526 9.51 -8.39 -24.17
C TYR A 526 9.63 -9.65 -23.31
N ASP A 527 10.76 -9.75 -22.60
CA ASP A 527 11.12 -10.92 -21.79
C ASP A 527 11.28 -10.55 -20.31
N LEU A 528 11.10 -11.57 -19.47
CA LEU A 528 11.43 -11.55 -18.05
C LEU A 528 12.76 -12.26 -17.83
N VAL A 529 13.69 -11.61 -17.14
CA VAL A 529 14.96 -12.18 -16.71
C VAL A 529 14.87 -12.46 -15.23
N LEU A 530 14.94 -13.75 -14.86
CA LEU A 530 14.77 -14.21 -13.48
C LEU A 530 16.05 -14.94 -13.03
N PRO A 531 16.65 -14.62 -11.87
CA PRO A 531 17.62 -15.51 -11.23
C PRO A 531 17.04 -16.91 -11.07
N ARG A 532 17.84 -17.94 -11.36
CA ARG A 532 17.40 -19.34 -11.31
C ARG A 532 16.81 -19.71 -9.94
N GLU A 533 17.45 -19.27 -8.87
CA GLU A 533 16.98 -19.49 -7.49
C GLU A 533 15.56 -18.97 -7.26
N HIS A 534 15.20 -17.86 -7.91
CA HIS A 534 13.89 -17.24 -7.80
C HIS A 534 12.90 -17.90 -8.75
N TYR A 535 13.30 -18.20 -9.99
CA TYR A 535 12.48 -18.93 -10.95
C TYR A 535 11.99 -20.28 -10.39
N GLU A 536 12.84 -20.98 -9.63
CA GLU A 536 12.55 -22.27 -9.00
C GLU A 536 11.87 -22.14 -7.61
N SER A 537 11.66 -20.92 -7.12
CA SER A 537 11.10 -20.66 -5.80
C SER A 537 9.58 -20.78 -5.74
N GLY A 538 9.06 -21.10 -4.55
CA GLY A 538 7.62 -21.08 -4.28
C GLY A 538 6.99 -19.69 -4.37
N LEU A 539 7.77 -18.61 -4.23
CA LEU A 539 7.27 -17.23 -4.31
C LEU A 539 6.80 -16.86 -5.73
N LEU A 540 7.59 -17.23 -6.75
CA LEU A 540 7.30 -16.93 -8.16
C LEU A 540 6.43 -17.98 -8.85
N ALA A 541 6.29 -19.17 -8.27
CA ALA A 541 5.49 -20.24 -8.88
C ALA A 541 4.06 -19.81 -9.26
N PRO A 542 3.29 -19.08 -8.43
CA PRO A 542 1.96 -18.57 -8.81
C PRO A 542 2.01 -17.62 -10.00
N LEU A 543 2.98 -16.70 -10.04
CA LEU A 543 3.15 -15.77 -11.16
C LEU A 543 3.47 -16.50 -12.47
N LEU A 544 4.39 -17.47 -12.42
CA LEU A 544 4.76 -18.27 -13.60
C LEU A 544 3.60 -19.15 -14.09
N ALA A 545 2.76 -19.65 -13.18
CA ALA A 545 1.55 -20.37 -13.53
C ALA A 545 0.54 -19.45 -14.23
N LEU A 546 0.35 -18.22 -13.74
CA LEU A 546 -0.51 -17.22 -14.39
C LEU A 546 -0.04 -16.88 -15.80
N ILE A 547 1.26 -16.63 -15.98
CA ILE A 547 1.85 -16.33 -17.30
C ILE A 547 1.57 -17.45 -18.31
N ARG A 548 1.59 -18.72 -17.87
CA ARG A 548 1.33 -19.88 -18.74
C ARG A 548 -0.15 -20.19 -18.92
N GLY A 549 -1.03 -19.52 -18.18
CA GLY A 549 -2.47 -19.77 -18.18
C GLY A 549 -3.19 -19.14 -19.37
N ASP A 550 -4.26 -19.81 -19.81
CA ASP A 550 -5.07 -19.34 -20.94
C ASP A 550 -5.86 -18.05 -20.62
N GLU A 551 -6.25 -17.84 -19.36
CA GLU A 551 -6.93 -16.61 -18.93
C GLU A 551 -6.04 -15.38 -19.16
N PHE A 552 -4.75 -15.46 -18.80
CA PHE A 552 -3.80 -14.38 -19.00
C PHE A 552 -3.64 -14.08 -20.49
N ARG A 553 -3.43 -15.10 -21.32
CA ARG A 553 -3.32 -14.95 -22.79
C ARG A 553 -4.55 -14.25 -23.36
N ALA A 554 -5.75 -14.69 -22.99
CA ALA A 554 -7.00 -14.08 -23.46
C ALA A 554 -7.13 -12.60 -23.06
N GLN A 555 -6.73 -12.22 -21.85
CA GLN A 555 -6.75 -10.81 -21.41
C GLN A 555 -5.71 -9.97 -22.15
N VAL A 556 -4.51 -10.50 -22.41
CA VAL A 556 -3.46 -9.82 -23.19
C VAL A 556 -3.92 -9.62 -24.64
N ASP A 557 -4.49 -10.65 -25.27
CA ASP A 557 -5.02 -10.58 -26.64
C ASP A 557 -6.13 -9.51 -26.75
N ALA A 558 -6.94 -9.35 -25.70
CA ALA A 558 -8.01 -8.34 -25.64
C ALA A 558 -7.47 -6.89 -25.59
N LEU A 559 -6.28 -6.65 -25.03
CA LEU A 559 -5.60 -5.34 -25.15
C LEU A 559 -5.26 -5.05 -26.62
N GLY A 560 -4.84 -6.10 -27.32
CA GLY A 560 -4.46 -6.14 -28.73
C GLY A 560 -3.14 -5.45 -29.07
N GLY A 561 -2.59 -5.83 -30.23
CA GLY A 561 -1.21 -5.51 -30.59
C GLY A 561 -0.17 -6.35 -29.87
N TYR A 562 -0.59 -7.46 -29.25
CA TYR A 562 0.28 -8.47 -28.67
C TYR A 562 0.22 -9.77 -29.46
N ASP A 563 1.29 -10.55 -29.42
CA ASP A 563 1.36 -11.94 -29.84
C ASP A 563 1.83 -12.76 -28.63
N THR A 564 0.99 -13.70 -28.22
CA THR A 564 1.14 -14.55 -27.03
C THR A 564 1.55 -15.99 -27.34
N SER A 565 1.90 -16.28 -28.59
CA SER A 565 2.21 -17.65 -29.07
C SER A 565 3.35 -18.32 -28.31
N THR A 566 4.33 -17.55 -27.84
CA THR A 566 5.49 -18.00 -27.06
C THR A 566 5.43 -17.64 -25.57
N THR A 567 4.35 -17.00 -25.12
CA THR A 567 4.18 -16.53 -23.74
C THR A 567 4.36 -17.66 -22.72
N GLY A 568 5.24 -17.41 -21.75
CA GLY A 568 5.60 -18.34 -20.67
C GLY A 568 6.67 -19.37 -21.05
N GLY A 569 7.13 -19.37 -22.30
CA GLY A 569 8.22 -20.20 -22.80
C GLY A 569 9.59 -19.71 -22.34
N VAL A 570 10.49 -20.65 -22.03
CA VAL A 570 11.89 -20.33 -21.73
C VAL A 570 12.62 -20.03 -23.04
N VAL A 571 13.13 -18.80 -23.17
CA VAL A 571 13.91 -18.33 -24.31
C VAL A 571 15.35 -18.84 -24.21
N ALA A 572 15.95 -18.72 -23.02
CA ALA A 572 17.31 -19.15 -22.76
C ALA A 572 17.53 -19.40 -21.26
N GLU A 573 18.47 -20.30 -20.96
CA GLU A 573 19.07 -20.43 -19.64
C GLU A 573 20.53 -20.00 -19.77
N ILE A 574 20.94 -18.97 -19.03
CA ILE A 574 22.29 -18.40 -19.11
C ILE A 574 22.98 -18.69 -17.79
N ARG A 575 24.15 -19.34 -17.85
CA ARG A 575 24.93 -19.67 -16.66
C ARG A 575 25.89 -18.56 -16.27
N ALA A 576 26.24 -18.51 -14.99
CA ALA A 576 27.15 -17.52 -14.42
C ALA A 576 28.55 -17.49 -15.09
N ASP A 577 28.97 -18.61 -15.70
CA ASP A 577 30.24 -18.76 -16.43
C ASP A 577 30.16 -18.33 -17.91
N GLY A 578 29.01 -17.85 -18.37
CA GLY A 578 28.78 -17.36 -19.74
C GLY A 578 28.45 -18.45 -20.76
N GLY A 579 28.19 -19.68 -20.30
CA GLY A 579 27.76 -20.83 -21.10
C GLY A 579 26.26 -20.87 -21.40
#